data_AF-A0A2T5HBJ2-F1
#
_entry.id   AF-A0A2T5HBJ2-F1
#
_cell.length_a   1.000
_cell.length_b   1.000
_cell.length_c   1.000
_cell.angle_alpha   90.00
_cell.angle_beta   90.00
_cell.angle_gamma   90.00
#
_symmetry.space_group_name_H-M   'P 1'
#
loop_
_entity.id
_entity.type
_entity.pdbx_description
1 polymer ?
#
loop_
_entity_poly.entity_id
_entity_poly.type
_entity_poly.pdbx_seq_one_letter_code
_entity_poly.pdbx_strand_id
1 'polypeptide(L)'
;MAQKDPYTSDLPEVDAALDPGGLIRESYRIEGLGLPEARSIFLDWAIKIDPDLSPQIAIRRLLALYAPLAGPSHPMTVVLTEGLGKLSGPGGRRGGSRARRG
;
A
#
# COMPACT_ATOMS: atom_id res chain seq x y z
N MET A 1 22.16 29.20 2.59
CA MET A 1 21.68 28.24 1.57
C MET A 1 20.82 27.23 2.29
N ALA A 2 19.49 27.39 2.23
CA ALA A 2 18.58 26.36 2.74
C ALA A 2 18.60 25.21 1.74
N GLN A 3 19.17 24.08 2.15
CA GLN A 3 19.06 22.82 1.45
C GLN A 3 17.57 22.46 1.46
N LYS A 4 16.88 22.73 0.36
CA LYS A 4 15.52 22.24 0.15
C LYS A 4 15.65 20.74 -0.06
N ASP A 5 15.24 19.96 0.93
CA ASP A 5 15.04 18.54 0.74
C ASP A 5 14.12 18.35 -0.48
N PRO A 6 14.56 17.66 -1.55
CA PRO A 6 13.78 17.49 -2.76
C PRO A 6 12.57 16.56 -2.57
N TYR A 7 12.38 16.01 -1.36
CA TYR A 7 11.31 15.08 -1.00
C TYR A 7 10.22 15.69 -0.10
N THR A 8 10.35 16.96 0.31
CA THR A 8 9.40 17.58 1.23
C THR A 8 8.19 18.11 0.47
N SER A 9 7.03 17.49 0.76
CA SER A 9 5.67 18.07 0.83
C SER A 9 4.64 17.94 -0.33
N ASP A 10 4.92 17.29 -1.46
CA ASP A 10 3.92 17.28 -2.58
C ASP A 10 2.97 16.07 -2.64
N LEU A 11 3.14 15.05 -1.79
CA LEU A 11 2.17 13.95 -1.74
C LEU A 11 0.94 14.37 -0.92
N PRO A 12 -0.28 14.17 -1.43
CA PRO A 12 -1.49 14.51 -0.70
C PRO A 12 -1.57 13.71 0.60
N GLU A 13 -1.95 14.40 1.67
CA GLU A 13 -2.40 13.75 2.89
C GLU A 13 -3.76 13.08 2.62
N VAL A 14 -3.93 11.87 3.15
CA VAL A 14 -5.11 11.04 2.92
C VAL A 14 -5.74 10.70 4.25
N ASP A 15 -7.04 10.38 4.20
CA ASP A 15 -7.77 9.88 5.36
C ASP A 15 -7.03 8.68 5.99
N ALA A 16 -6.91 8.69 7.32
CA ALA A 16 -6.32 7.60 8.08
C ALA A 16 -7.05 6.27 7.85
N ALA A 17 -8.33 6.29 7.44
CA ALA A 17 -9.04 5.08 7.03
C ALA A 17 -8.44 4.44 5.75
N LEU A 18 -7.84 5.22 4.85
CA LEU A 18 -7.23 4.76 3.61
C LEU A 18 -5.76 4.37 3.79
N ASP A 19 -5.00 5.17 4.54
CA ASP A 19 -3.59 4.91 4.83
C ASP A 19 -3.27 5.13 6.32
N PRO A 20 -3.61 4.16 7.18
CA PRO A 20 -3.38 4.26 8.61
C PRO A 20 -1.90 4.48 8.93
N GLY A 21 -1.58 5.64 9.50
CA GLY A 21 -0.21 6.03 9.82
C GLY A 21 0.65 6.42 8.62
N GLY A 22 0.05 6.62 7.43
CA GLY A 22 0.75 7.08 6.23
C GLY A 22 1.75 6.08 5.65
N LEU A 23 1.62 4.79 5.94
CA LEU A 23 2.59 3.76 5.56
C LEU A 23 2.81 3.71 4.04
N ILE A 24 1.73 3.77 3.27
CA ILE A 24 1.82 3.75 1.82
C ILE A 24 2.42 5.06 1.33
N ARG A 25 1.95 6.21 1.84
CA ARG A 25 2.50 7.53 1.50
C ARG A 25 4.00 7.61 1.74
N GLU A 26 4.47 7.21 2.91
CA GLU A 26 5.89 7.29 3.25
C GLU A 26 6.72 6.35 2.38
N SER A 27 6.19 5.19 1.97
CA SER A 27 6.92 4.31 1.06
C SER A 27 7.27 4.95 -0.29
N TYR A 28 6.43 5.86 -0.79
CA TYR A 28 6.71 6.62 -2.02
C TYR A 28 7.83 7.67 -1.85
N ARG A 29 8.25 7.95 -0.61
CA ARG A 29 9.33 8.89 -0.28
C ARG A 29 10.65 8.19 0.07
N ILE A 30 10.64 6.87 0.24
CA ILE A 30 11.85 6.11 0.56
C ILE A 30 12.70 5.99 -0.70
N GLU A 31 13.83 6.70 -0.72
CA GLU A 31 14.83 6.55 -1.76
C GLU A 31 15.41 5.14 -1.76
N GLY A 32 15.51 4.53 -2.95
CA GLY A 32 16.08 3.19 -3.08
C GLY A 32 15.20 2.06 -2.52
N LEU A 33 13.90 2.28 -2.30
CA LEU A 33 12.97 1.24 -1.87
C LEU A 33 13.03 0.02 -2.82
N GLY A 34 13.19 -1.17 -2.28
CA GLY A 34 13.11 -2.42 -3.05
C GLY A 34 11.71 -3.04 -3.03
N LEU A 35 11.47 -3.99 -3.93
CA LEU A 35 10.22 -4.76 -3.94
C LEU A 35 9.99 -5.59 -2.65
N PRO A 36 11.00 -6.22 -2.02
CA PRO A 36 10.81 -6.91 -0.75
C PRO A 36 10.31 -5.98 0.36
N GLU A 37 10.92 -4.80 0.49
CA GLU A 37 10.57 -3.79 1.49
C GLU A 37 9.18 -3.23 1.24
N ALA A 38 8.85 -2.92 -0.02
CA ALA A 38 7.52 -2.47 -0.41
C ALA A 38 6.42 -3.50 -0.05
N ARG A 39 6.70 -4.80 -0.21
CA ARG A 39 5.75 -5.86 0.17
C ARG A 39 5.56 -5.95 1.67
N SER A 40 6.61 -5.78 2.46
CA SER A 40 6.53 -5.75 3.93
C SER A 40 5.68 -4.57 4.40
N ILE A 41 5.93 -3.37 3.87
CA ILE A 41 5.13 -2.17 4.20
C ILE A 41 3.67 -2.36 3.80
N PHE A 42 3.40 -2.92 2.61
CA PHE A 42 2.04 -3.21 2.16
C PHE A 42 1.32 -4.20 3.08
N LEU A 43 2.01 -5.23 3.57
CA LEU A 43 1.42 -6.19 4.51
C LEU A 43 1.06 -5.52 5.84
N ASP A 44 1.96 -4.68 6.37
CA ASP A 44 1.72 -3.93 7.60
C ASP A 44 0.54 -2.96 7.45
N TRP A 45 0.42 -2.32 6.29
CA TRP A 45 -0.73 -1.49 5.94
C TRP A 45 -2.02 -2.33 5.89
N ALA A 46 -2.01 -3.47 5.20
CA ALA A 46 -3.18 -4.34 5.04
C ALA A 46 -3.72 -4.90 6.36
N ILE A 47 -2.87 -5.02 7.39
CA ILE A 47 -3.27 -5.43 8.75
C ILE A 47 -3.97 -4.29 9.50
N LYS A 48 -3.64 -3.04 9.18
CA LYS A 48 -4.09 -1.84 9.91
C LYS A 48 -5.30 -1.14 9.27
N ILE A 49 -5.63 -1.45 8.02
CA ILE A 49 -6.79 -0.81 7.37
C ILE A 49 -8.09 -1.09 8.14
N ASP A 50 -9.01 -0.15 8.04
CA ASP A 50 -10.33 -0.28 8.64
C ASP A 50 -11.01 -1.58 8.14
N PRO A 51 -11.46 -2.48 9.05
CA PRO A 51 -12.10 -3.73 8.66
C PRO A 51 -13.39 -3.53 7.86
N ASP A 52 -14.07 -2.38 7.98
CA ASP A 52 -15.28 -2.04 7.23
C ASP A 52 -14.96 -1.47 5.84
N LEU A 53 -13.70 -1.12 5.57
CA LEU A 53 -13.25 -0.65 4.26
C LEU A 53 -12.80 -1.80 3.37
N SER A 54 -13.37 -1.90 2.17
CA SER A 54 -12.89 -2.85 1.16
C SER A 54 -11.41 -2.58 0.80
N PRO A 55 -10.51 -3.57 0.95
CA PRO A 55 -9.11 -3.40 0.57
C PRO A 55 -8.94 -3.03 -0.91
N GLN A 56 -9.81 -3.53 -1.80
CA GLN A 56 -9.79 -3.20 -3.22
C GLN A 56 -10.10 -1.71 -3.45
N ILE A 57 -11.04 -1.14 -2.71
CA ILE A 57 -11.37 0.30 -2.78
C ILE A 57 -10.18 1.12 -2.30
N ALA A 58 -9.58 0.73 -1.16
CA ALA A 58 -8.42 1.42 -0.60
C ALA A 58 -7.24 1.42 -1.59
N ILE A 59 -6.87 0.26 -2.13
CA ILE A 59 -5.79 0.12 -3.12
C ILE A 59 -6.04 0.99 -4.36
N ARG A 60 -7.27 0.98 -4.91
CA ARG A 60 -7.60 1.80 -6.09
C ARG A 60 -7.43 3.30 -5.82
N ARG A 61 -7.86 3.77 -4.64
CA ARG A 61 -7.70 5.18 -4.24
C ARG A 61 -6.23 5.54 -4.07
N LEU A 62 -5.44 4.70 -3.40
CA LEU A 62 -4.00 4.93 -3.20
C LEU A 62 -3.23 4.93 -4.52
N LEU A 63 -3.56 4.02 -5.44
CA LEU A 63 -3.00 4.02 -6.80
C LEU A 63 -3.34 5.32 -7.55
N ALA A 64 -4.60 5.76 -7.50
CA ALA A 64 -5.02 6.99 -8.17
C ALA A 64 -4.28 8.24 -7.64
N LEU A 65 -3.94 8.25 -6.35
CA LEU A 65 -3.24 9.38 -5.72
C LEU A 65 -1.73 9.36 -5.96
N TYR A 66 -1.08 8.21 -5.82
CA TYR A 66 0.38 8.16 -5.74
C TYR A 66 1.05 7.64 -7.02
N ALA A 67 0.40 6.76 -7.79
CA ALA A 67 0.98 6.23 -9.02
C ALA A 67 1.28 7.32 -10.08
N PRO A 68 0.46 8.37 -10.27
CA PRO A 68 0.79 9.45 -11.22
C PRO A 68 2.03 10.26 -10.84
N LEU A 69 2.41 10.27 -9.56
CA LEU A 69 3.49 11.09 -9.02
C LEU A 69 4.85 10.37 -9.11
N ALA A 70 4.88 9.06 -8.88
CA ALA A 70 6.10 8.25 -8.92
C ALA A 70 6.25 7.36 -10.16
N GLY A 71 5.15 7.15 -10.90
CA GLY A 71 5.11 6.31 -12.09
C GLY A 71 4.84 4.82 -11.82
N PRO A 72 4.53 4.04 -12.88
CA PRO A 72 4.10 2.66 -12.78
C PRO A 72 5.20 1.69 -12.30
N SER A 73 6.47 2.08 -12.44
CA SER A 73 7.62 1.26 -12.06
C SER A 73 8.04 1.41 -10.60
N HIS A 74 7.43 2.33 -9.85
CA HIS A 74 7.73 2.50 -8.44
C HIS A 74 7.37 1.20 -7.67
N PRO A 75 8.24 0.67 -6.78
CA PRO A 75 8.01 -0.60 -6.10
C PRO A 75 6.66 -0.70 -5.41
N MET A 76 6.23 0.37 -4.72
CA MET A 76 4.91 0.37 -4.07
C MET A 76 3.76 0.38 -5.08
N THR A 77 3.91 1.04 -6.24
CA THR A 77 2.88 1.02 -7.30
C THR A 77 2.73 -0.38 -7.89
N VAL A 78 3.84 -1.08 -8.08
CA VAL A 78 3.84 -2.49 -8.51
C VAL A 78 3.11 -3.36 -7.49
N VAL A 79 3.46 -3.25 -6.20
CA VAL A 79 2.86 -4.04 -5.12
C VAL A 79 1.36 -3.78 -4.99
N LEU A 80 0.92 -2.52 -5.04
CA LEU A 80 -0.51 -2.16 -5.01
C LEU A 80 -1.26 -2.76 -6.21
N THR A 81 -0.68 -2.69 -7.41
CA THR A 81 -1.27 -3.27 -8.62
C THR A 81 -1.38 -4.80 -8.53
N GLU A 82 -0.34 -5.48 -8.07
CA GLU A 82 -0.36 -6.92 -7.79
C GLU A 82 -1.42 -7.29 -6.75
N GLY A 83 -1.52 -6.50 -5.67
CA GLY A 83 -2.52 -6.68 -4.60
C GLY A 83 -3.95 -6.60 -5.14
N LEU A 84 -4.23 -5.63 -6.01
CA LEU A 84 -5.53 -5.48 -6.67
C LEU A 84 -5.87 -6.70 -7.54
N GLY A 85 -4.89 -7.23 -8.29
CA GLY A 85 -5.04 -8.42 -9.11
C GLY A 85 -5.33 -9.68 -8.29
N LYS A 86 -4.59 -9.91 -7.20
CA LYS A 86 -4.79 -11.07 -6.30
C LYS A 86 -6.16 -11.05 -5.64
N LEU A 87 -6.61 -9.87 -5.24
CA LEU A 87 -7.94 -9.66 -4.64
C LEU A 87 -9.10 -9.82 -5.62
N SER A 88 -8.83 -9.78 -6.93
CA SER A 88 -9.84 -9.97 -7.98
C SER A 88 -9.94 -11.44 -8.46
N GLY A 89 -9.04 -12.33 -8.00
CA GLY A 89 -9.09 -13.78 -8.28
C GLY A 89 -10.05 -14.55 -7.34
N PRO A 90 -10.23 -15.88 -7.53
CA PRO A 90 -11.09 -16.70 -6.67
C PRO A 90 -10.67 -16.55 -5.20
N GLY A 91 -11.51 -15.86 -4.42
CA GLY A 91 -11.26 -15.42 -3.06
C GLY A 91 -11.24 -16.56 -2.05
N GLY A 92 -10.22 -17.40 -2.09
CA GLY A 92 -9.95 -18.39 -1.05
C GLY A 92 -8.96 -17.84 -0.04
N ARG A 93 -9.43 -17.47 1.16
CA ARG A 93 -8.56 -17.30 2.33
C ARG A 93 -7.88 -18.64 2.61
N ARG A 94 -6.65 -18.83 2.12
CA ARG A 94 -5.84 -20.00 2.47
C ARG A 94 -5.39 -19.88 3.92
N GLY A 95 -5.88 -20.81 4.75
CA GLY A 95 -5.22 -21.23 5.99
C GLY A 95 -5.56 -20.41 7.22
N GLY A 96 -6.37 -20.99 8.12
CA GLY A 96 -6.51 -20.48 9.49
C GLY A 96 -7.59 -21.18 10.32
N SER A 97 -8.69 -21.62 9.69
CA SER A 97 -9.82 -22.19 10.45
C SER A 97 -9.85 -23.73 10.51
N ARG A 98 -9.12 -24.43 9.62
CA ARG A 98 -9.26 -25.90 9.47
C ARG A 98 -8.27 -26.75 10.28
N ALA A 99 -7.40 -26.15 11.10
CA ALA A 99 -6.41 -26.86 11.92
C ALA A 99 -6.85 -27.14 13.38
N ARG A 100 -8.11 -26.88 13.74
CA ARG A 100 -8.62 -27.08 15.12
C ARG A 100 -9.82 -28.04 15.22
N ARG A 101 -9.86 -29.08 14.39
CA ARG A 101 -10.67 -30.28 14.64
C ARG A 101 -9.94 -31.50 14.06
N GLY A 102 -9.05 -32.03 14.88
CA GLY A 102 -8.38 -33.32 14.78
C GLY A 102 -8.01 -33.71 16.18
#